data_AF-A0A496AW80-F1
#
_entry.id   AF-A0A496AW80-F1
#
_cell.length_a   1.000
_cell.length_b   1.000
_cell.length_c   1.000
_cell.angle_alpha   90.00
_cell.angle_beta   90.00
_cell.angle_gamma   90.00
#
_symmetry.space_group_name_H-M   'P 1'
#
loop_
_entity.id
_entity.type
_entity.pdbx_description
1 polymer ?
#
loop_
_entity_poly.entity_id
_entity_poly.type
_entity_poly.pdbx_seq_one_letter_code
_entity_poly.pdbx_strand_id
1 'polypeptide(L)'
;MIRVLLFFPLLLLITQPCIAIREGTATADVFIKRYTRIGDFGKLALWHEAAAECLKRISVPMNGIAHDYYKRHGYKQWVARSEKEAYEIQEHYEYHRKAAKIAWQKSETPEPLLDAERENIAKFIIAWLPRYPDRFYEFGIYPTFFRKQRALAEQEGDYVKALQLEADAAEMCAVQYEKIPITYGLKNYQKHRDAYRQHALQLQNLAQQNPQRLPKEVNGVKQIARSLETQAVSTSQKADVILRIAKSDVRVKTALGDQIGVHAYPSFQGFAWIVSFSNHSRGNLVTAIVDEKTAKVLDVF
;
A
#
# COMPACT_ATOMS: atom_id res chain seq x y z
N MET A 1 -8.96 31.59 -38.21
CA MET A 1 -9.96 30.57 -37.84
C MET A 1 -9.24 29.29 -37.42
N ILE A 2 -9.61 28.76 -36.26
CA ILE A 2 -9.33 27.41 -35.73
C ILE A 2 -7.88 27.11 -35.32
N ARG A 3 -7.54 27.61 -34.13
CA ARG A 3 -6.62 26.97 -33.17
C ARG A 3 -7.30 25.71 -32.60
N VAL A 4 -7.01 24.51 -33.08
CA VAL A 4 -7.28 23.27 -32.33
C VAL A 4 -6.31 22.21 -32.83
N LEU A 5 -5.26 21.89 -32.06
CA LEU A 5 -4.60 20.57 -32.01
C LEU A 5 -3.33 20.62 -31.13
N LEU A 6 -3.44 21.11 -29.89
CA LEU A 6 -2.41 20.96 -28.85
C LEU A 6 -3.07 20.71 -27.49
N PHE A 7 -4.06 19.81 -27.44
CA PHE A 7 -4.73 19.40 -26.19
C PHE A 7 -4.65 17.90 -25.90
N PHE A 8 -3.65 17.22 -26.47
CA PHE A 8 -3.34 15.81 -26.21
C PHE A 8 -1.82 15.69 -26.04
N PRO A 9 -1.29 16.06 -24.86
CA PRO A 9 -0.91 15.01 -23.90
C PRO A 9 -1.15 15.39 -22.42
N LEU A 10 -2.01 16.38 -22.10
CA LEU A 10 -2.29 16.75 -20.69
C LEU A 10 -3.39 15.92 -20.03
N LEU A 11 -4.22 15.22 -20.80
CA LEU A 11 -5.32 14.38 -20.29
C LEU A 11 -4.88 12.96 -19.90
N LEU A 12 -3.61 12.58 -20.15
CA LEU A 12 -3.04 11.29 -19.74
C LEU A 12 -2.17 11.37 -18.48
N LEU A 13 -2.09 12.55 -17.84
CA LEU A 13 -1.85 12.64 -16.39
C LEU A 13 -3.15 12.31 -15.63
N ILE A 14 -3.83 11.24 -16.05
CA ILE A 14 -4.79 10.54 -15.21
C ILE A 14 -3.96 10.10 -14.01
N THR A 15 -4.13 10.85 -12.94
CA THR A 15 -3.74 10.56 -11.58
C THR A 15 -4.23 9.15 -11.27
N GLN A 16 -3.41 8.16 -11.64
CA GLN A 16 -3.62 6.79 -11.21
C GLN A 16 -3.80 6.87 -9.70
N PRO A 17 -4.85 6.19 -9.17
CA PRO A 17 -5.07 6.13 -7.73
C PRO A 17 -3.75 5.86 -7.04
N CYS A 18 -3.60 6.41 -5.84
CA CYS A 18 -2.46 6.11 -5.02
C CYS A 18 -2.42 4.59 -4.84
N ILE A 19 -1.54 3.91 -5.59
CA ILE A 19 -1.47 2.45 -5.69
C ILE A 19 -1.44 1.86 -4.28
N ALA A 20 -0.73 2.55 -3.38
CA ALA A 20 -0.68 2.29 -1.95
C ALA A 20 -2.06 2.03 -1.32
N ILE A 21 -3.09 2.85 -1.58
CA ILE A 21 -4.41 2.75 -0.95
C ILE A 21 -5.05 1.36 -1.15
N ARG A 22 -4.74 0.66 -2.24
CA ARG A 22 -5.35 -0.64 -2.60
C ARG A 22 -4.39 -1.83 -2.52
N GLU A 23 -3.15 -1.66 -2.05
CA GLU A 23 -2.14 -2.73 -2.12
C GLU A 23 -2.49 -4.00 -1.31
N GLY A 24 -3.07 -3.84 -0.13
CA GLY A 24 -3.60 -4.95 0.68
C GLY A 24 -4.69 -5.71 -0.07
N THR A 25 -5.65 -5.02 -0.69
CA THR A 25 -6.67 -5.65 -1.55
C THR A 25 -6.05 -6.35 -2.76
N ALA A 26 -5.11 -5.71 -3.46
CA ALA A 26 -4.41 -6.31 -4.60
C ALA A 26 -3.58 -7.55 -4.21
N THR A 27 -3.11 -7.60 -2.97
CA THR A 27 -2.40 -8.75 -2.43
C THR A 27 -3.36 -9.86 -2.01
N ALA A 28 -4.53 -9.53 -1.48
CA ALA A 28 -5.60 -10.50 -1.28
C ALA A 28 -6.06 -11.11 -2.62
N ASP A 29 -6.09 -10.32 -3.70
CA ASP A 29 -6.44 -10.79 -5.05
C ASP A 29 -5.52 -11.90 -5.57
N VAL A 30 -4.25 -11.93 -5.14
CA VAL A 30 -3.31 -13.02 -5.45
C VAL A 30 -3.83 -14.36 -4.91
N PHE A 31 -4.35 -14.37 -3.69
CA PHE A 31 -4.92 -15.56 -3.07
C PHE A 31 -6.32 -15.89 -3.61
N ILE A 32 -7.15 -14.88 -3.91
CA ILE A 32 -8.44 -15.03 -4.59
C ILE A 32 -8.24 -15.75 -5.93
N LYS A 33 -7.25 -15.35 -6.72
CA LYS A 33 -6.92 -16.00 -8.00
C LYS A 33 -6.57 -17.46 -7.80
N ARG A 34 -5.68 -17.77 -6.85
CA ARG A 34 -5.31 -19.14 -6.50
C ARG A 34 -6.54 -19.99 -6.16
N TYR A 35 -7.36 -19.53 -5.21
CA TYR A 35 -8.50 -20.31 -4.70
C TYR A 35 -9.63 -20.45 -5.72
N THR A 36 -9.80 -19.46 -6.59
CA THR A 36 -10.66 -19.56 -7.77
C THR A 36 -10.19 -20.68 -8.70
N ARG A 37 -8.88 -20.75 -8.98
CA ARG A 37 -8.29 -21.72 -9.92
C ARG A 37 -8.36 -23.16 -9.42
N ILE A 38 -8.20 -23.37 -8.11
CA ILE A 38 -8.26 -24.71 -7.50
C ILE A 38 -9.65 -25.11 -7.02
N GLY A 39 -10.65 -24.21 -7.15
CA GLY A 39 -12.04 -24.50 -6.79
C GLY A 39 -12.33 -24.59 -5.28
N ASP A 40 -11.45 -24.05 -4.42
CA ASP A 40 -11.68 -24.02 -2.96
C ASP A 40 -12.55 -22.81 -2.59
N PHE A 41 -13.86 -22.97 -2.71
CA PHE A 41 -14.82 -21.88 -2.53
C PHE A 41 -14.89 -21.35 -1.09
N GLY A 42 -14.60 -22.19 -0.09
CA GLY A 42 -14.56 -21.74 1.30
C GLY A 42 -13.39 -20.79 1.56
N LYS A 43 -12.18 -21.13 1.11
CA LYS A 43 -11.04 -20.21 1.21
C LYS A 43 -11.17 -18.99 0.30
N LEU A 44 -11.75 -19.17 -0.88
CA LEU A 44 -12.07 -18.04 -1.77
C LEU A 44 -12.99 -17.02 -1.08
N ALA A 45 -14.01 -17.49 -0.35
CA ALA A 45 -14.92 -16.62 0.38
C ALA A 45 -14.17 -15.82 1.46
N LEU A 46 -13.34 -16.50 2.27
CA LEU A 46 -12.52 -15.86 3.29
C LEU A 46 -11.58 -14.79 2.72
N TRP A 47 -10.95 -15.03 1.56
CA TRP A 47 -10.05 -14.04 0.96
C TRP A 47 -10.78 -12.85 0.34
N HIS A 48 -12.00 -13.03 -0.17
CA HIS A 48 -12.86 -11.91 -0.51
C HIS A 48 -13.27 -11.09 0.73
N GLU A 49 -13.55 -11.74 1.87
CA GLU A 49 -13.79 -11.03 3.12
C GLU A 49 -12.56 -10.25 3.59
N ALA A 50 -11.37 -10.84 3.50
CA ALA A 50 -10.10 -10.17 3.82
C ALA A 50 -9.84 -8.95 2.90
N ALA A 51 -10.13 -9.08 1.60
CA ALA A 51 -10.04 -7.98 0.64
C ALA A 51 -10.99 -6.83 1.01
N ALA A 52 -12.24 -7.14 1.37
CA ALA A 52 -13.22 -6.18 1.86
C ALA A 52 -12.78 -5.53 3.20
N GLU A 53 -12.16 -6.30 4.09
CA GLU A 53 -11.63 -5.79 5.35
C GLU A 53 -10.48 -4.80 5.11
N CYS A 54 -9.56 -5.08 4.19
CA CYS A 54 -8.50 -4.14 3.80
C CYS A 54 -9.08 -2.81 3.31
N LEU A 55 -10.10 -2.85 2.44
CA LEU A 55 -10.77 -1.65 1.95
C LEU A 55 -11.36 -0.83 3.10
N LYS A 56 -12.09 -1.49 4.00
CA LYS A 56 -12.79 -0.84 5.12
C LYS A 56 -11.83 -0.29 6.17
N ARG A 57 -10.81 -1.06 6.55
CA ARG A 57 -9.93 -0.77 7.69
C ARG A 57 -8.71 0.06 7.32
N ILE A 58 -8.37 0.11 6.03
CA ILE A 58 -7.16 0.78 5.56
C ILE A 58 -7.51 1.82 4.50
N SER A 59 -8.10 1.42 3.39
CA SER A 59 -8.33 2.33 2.25
C SER A 59 -9.28 3.48 2.61
N VAL A 60 -10.40 3.19 3.28
CA VAL A 60 -11.37 4.21 3.73
C VAL A 60 -10.72 5.25 4.65
N PRO A 61 -10.07 4.88 5.78
CA PRO A 61 -9.46 5.89 6.65
C PRO A 61 -8.33 6.66 5.96
N MET A 62 -7.51 6.04 5.10
CA MET A 62 -6.49 6.75 4.35
C MET A 62 -7.09 7.82 3.42
N ASN A 63 -8.10 7.46 2.63
CA ASN A 63 -8.76 8.40 1.74
C ASN A 63 -9.45 9.52 2.54
N GLY A 64 -10.09 9.20 3.66
CA GLY A 64 -10.70 10.20 4.55
C GLY A 64 -9.69 11.23 5.08
N ILE A 65 -8.51 10.78 5.55
CA ILE A 65 -7.44 11.67 6.00
C ILE A 65 -6.97 12.60 4.88
N ALA A 66 -6.81 12.06 3.66
CA ALA A 66 -6.41 12.84 2.49
C ALA A 66 -7.47 13.88 2.10
N HIS A 67 -8.73 13.45 2.00
CA HIS A 67 -9.86 14.32 1.68
C HIS A 67 -9.97 15.49 2.68
N ASP A 68 -9.89 15.21 3.98
CA ASP A 68 -10.00 16.23 5.03
C ASP A 68 -8.85 17.23 4.96
N TYR A 69 -7.64 16.78 4.62
CA TYR A 69 -6.51 17.66 4.33
C TYR A 69 -6.79 18.55 3.11
N TYR A 70 -7.16 17.96 1.98
CA TYR A 70 -7.42 18.72 0.75
C TYR A 70 -8.51 19.77 0.92
N LYS A 71 -9.58 19.41 1.65
CA LYS A 71 -10.71 20.29 1.92
C LYS A 71 -10.32 21.48 2.79
N ARG A 72 -9.59 21.24 3.88
CA ARG A 72 -9.14 22.30 4.81
C ARG A 72 -8.22 23.33 4.13
N HIS A 73 -7.39 22.89 3.20
CA HIS A 73 -6.41 23.74 2.51
C HIS A 73 -6.89 24.24 1.13
N GLY A 74 -8.17 24.03 0.77
CA GLY A 74 -8.76 24.60 -0.44
C GLY A 74 -8.35 23.93 -1.77
N TYR A 75 -7.81 22.71 -1.72
CA TYR A 75 -7.36 21.97 -2.90
C TYR A 75 -8.52 21.30 -3.67
N LYS A 76 -9.39 22.09 -4.29
CA LYS A 76 -10.66 21.65 -4.91
C LYS A 76 -10.55 20.44 -5.86
N GLN A 77 -9.53 20.39 -6.71
CA GLN A 77 -9.32 19.26 -7.63
C GLN A 77 -8.99 17.96 -6.89
N TRP A 78 -8.21 18.06 -5.81
CA TRP A 78 -7.85 16.91 -4.99
C TRP A 78 -9.00 16.43 -4.12
N VAL A 79 -9.85 17.36 -3.64
CA VAL A 79 -11.13 17.02 -3.00
C VAL A 79 -12.00 16.18 -3.94
N ALA A 80 -12.28 16.68 -5.14
CA ALA A 80 -13.11 15.95 -6.12
C ALA A 80 -12.50 14.57 -6.48
N ARG A 81 -11.17 14.47 -6.59
CA ARG A 81 -10.50 13.18 -6.81
C ARG A 81 -10.70 12.21 -5.66
N SER A 82 -10.55 12.68 -4.41
CA SER A 82 -10.72 11.85 -3.21
C SER A 82 -12.17 11.45 -2.96
N GLU A 83 -13.15 12.28 -3.34
CA GLU A 83 -14.56 11.91 -3.35
C GLU A 83 -14.81 10.76 -4.34
N LYS A 84 -14.32 10.88 -5.57
CA LYS A 84 -14.38 9.79 -6.56
C LYS A 84 -13.72 8.51 -6.04
N GLU A 85 -12.56 8.62 -5.39
CA GLU A 85 -11.86 7.46 -4.81
C GLU A 85 -12.67 6.79 -3.70
N ALA A 86 -13.43 7.55 -2.90
CA ALA A 86 -14.34 6.99 -1.90
C ALA A 86 -15.42 6.11 -2.54
N TYR A 87 -16.01 6.54 -3.67
CA TYR A 87 -16.97 5.75 -4.42
C TYR A 87 -16.33 4.46 -4.96
N GLU A 88 -15.16 4.55 -5.59
CA GLU A 88 -14.45 3.37 -6.12
C GLU A 88 -14.10 2.36 -5.00
N ILE A 89 -13.69 2.84 -3.82
CA ILE A 89 -13.44 1.98 -2.64
C ILE A 89 -14.73 1.27 -2.22
N GLN A 90 -15.86 1.99 -2.18
CA GLN A 90 -17.15 1.42 -1.81
C GLN A 90 -17.63 0.38 -2.82
N GLU A 91 -17.50 0.64 -4.12
CA GLU A 91 -17.85 -0.32 -5.18
C GLU A 91 -17.03 -1.62 -5.06
N HIS A 92 -15.72 -1.50 -4.83
CA HIS A 92 -14.85 -2.66 -4.63
C HIS A 92 -15.21 -3.43 -3.34
N TYR A 93 -15.58 -2.72 -2.28
CA TYR A 93 -16.01 -3.34 -1.03
C TYR A 93 -17.28 -4.18 -1.24
N GLU A 94 -18.29 -3.61 -1.89
CA GLU A 94 -19.54 -4.31 -2.19
C GLU A 94 -19.33 -5.49 -3.14
N TYR A 95 -18.45 -5.33 -4.14
CA TYR A 95 -18.05 -6.43 -5.02
C TYR A 95 -17.52 -7.62 -4.23
N HIS A 96 -16.54 -7.40 -3.34
CA HIS A 96 -15.94 -8.48 -2.56
C HIS A 96 -16.92 -9.09 -1.56
N ARG A 97 -17.77 -8.29 -0.91
CA ARG A 97 -18.82 -8.80 -0.01
C ARG A 97 -19.80 -9.71 -0.75
N LYS A 98 -20.23 -9.31 -1.96
CA LYS A 98 -21.10 -10.13 -2.80
C LYS A 98 -20.40 -11.41 -3.28
N ALA A 99 -19.15 -11.31 -3.71
CA ALA A 99 -18.36 -12.45 -4.16
C ALA A 99 -18.14 -13.47 -3.03
N ALA A 100 -17.81 -13.01 -1.82
CA ALA A 100 -17.71 -13.86 -0.63
C ALA A 100 -19.00 -14.62 -0.34
N LYS A 101 -20.15 -13.91 -0.37
CA LYS A 101 -21.47 -14.54 -0.16
C LYS A 101 -21.74 -15.64 -1.19
N ILE A 102 -21.43 -15.40 -2.46
CA ILE A 102 -21.61 -16.39 -3.54
C ILE A 102 -20.68 -17.59 -3.34
N ALA A 103 -19.43 -17.35 -2.94
CA ALA A 103 -18.46 -18.42 -2.69
C ALA A 103 -18.88 -19.29 -1.49
N TRP A 104 -19.37 -18.68 -0.40
CA TRP A 104 -19.90 -19.42 0.75
C TRP A 104 -21.06 -20.35 0.39
N GLN A 105 -21.95 -19.95 -0.52
CA GLN A 105 -23.06 -20.79 -0.99
C GLN A 105 -22.59 -22.06 -1.73
N LYS A 106 -21.34 -22.08 -2.20
CA LYS A 106 -20.73 -23.20 -2.92
C LYS A 106 -19.68 -23.93 -2.09
N SER A 107 -19.47 -23.51 -0.85
CA SER A 107 -18.37 -24.01 -0.02
C SER A 107 -18.70 -25.40 0.52
N GLU A 108 -17.81 -26.34 0.22
CA GLU A 108 -17.76 -27.68 0.84
C GLU A 108 -16.48 -27.85 1.68
N THR A 109 -15.71 -26.77 1.85
CA THR A 109 -14.42 -26.79 2.55
C THR A 109 -14.61 -27.12 4.03
N PRO A 110 -13.94 -28.16 4.57
CA PRO A 110 -14.02 -28.52 5.98
C PRO A 110 -13.60 -27.39 6.93
N GLU A 111 -14.31 -27.24 8.04
CA GLU A 111 -14.06 -26.17 9.04
C GLU A 111 -12.61 -26.09 9.54
N PRO A 112 -11.89 -27.20 9.83
CA PRO A 112 -10.51 -27.11 10.27
C PRO A 112 -9.56 -26.48 9.24
N LEU A 113 -9.87 -26.61 7.93
CA LEU A 113 -9.10 -25.95 6.87
C LEU A 113 -9.45 -24.47 6.76
N LEU A 114 -10.67 -24.08 7.10
CA LEU A 114 -11.09 -22.69 7.17
C LEU A 114 -10.47 -21.98 8.37
N ASP A 115 -10.39 -22.63 9.53
CA ASP A 115 -9.71 -22.09 10.72
C ASP A 115 -8.24 -21.79 10.45
N ALA A 116 -7.52 -22.74 9.86
CA ALA A 116 -6.13 -22.52 9.46
C ALA A 116 -5.99 -21.34 8.46
N GLU A 117 -6.96 -21.17 7.55
CA GLU A 117 -6.94 -20.05 6.61
C GLU A 117 -7.28 -18.71 7.28
N ARG A 118 -8.21 -18.69 8.25
CA ARG A 118 -8.51 -17.50 9.06
C ARG A 118 -7.27 -17.04 9.84
N GLU A 119 -6.47 -17.96 10.38
CA GLU A 119 -5.20 -17.62 11.01
C GLU A 119 -4.20 -16.98 10.02
N ASN A 120 -4.13 -17.50 8.79
CA ASN A 120 -3.29 -16.91 7.74
C ASN A 120 -3.76 -15.50 7.38
N ILE A 121 -5.07 -15.30 7.26
CA ILE A 121 -5.67 -13.98 7.01
C ILE A 121 -5.41 -13.02 8.17
N ALA A 122 -5.48 -13.47 9.42
CA ALA A 122 -5.14 -12.62 10.57
C ALA A 122 -3.68 -12.15 10.50
N LYS A 123 -2.74 -13.05 10.18
CA LYS A 123 -1.31 -12.69 9.98
C LYS A 123 -1.14 -11.73 8.81
N PHE A 124 -1.88 -11.93 7.73
CA PHE A 124 -1.90 -11.06 6.57
C PHE A 124 -2.36 -9.65 6.92
N ILE A 125 -3.49 -9.49 7.61
CA ILE A 125 -4.01 -8.18 8.01
C ILE A 125 -3.02 -7.48 8.95
N ILE A 126 -2.48 -8.18 9.95
CA ILE A 126 -1.46 -7.65 10.86
C ILE A 126 -0.20 -7.20 10.11
N ALA A 127 0.22 -7.93 9.07
CA ALA A 127 1.36 -7.55 8.25
C ALA A 127 1.10 -6.29 7.42
N TRP A 128 -0.13 -6.09 6.95
CA TRP A 128 -0.48 -4.95 6.09
C TRP A 128 -0.76 -3.67 6.87
N LEU A 129 -1.53 -3.70 7.94
CA LEU A 129 -1.92 -2.51 8.72
C LEU A 129 -0.79 -1.49 8.98
N PRO A 130 0.43 -1.90 9.40
CA PRO A 130 1.54 -0.96 9.62
C PRO A 130 2.28 -0.54 8.35
N ARG A 131 2.25 -1.36 7.28
CA ARG A 131 2.94 -1.05 6.02
C ARG A 131 2.40 0.17 5.32
N TYR A 132 1.14 0.50 5.53
CA TYR A 132 0.50 1.61 4.85
C TYR A 132 1.01 2.97 5.33
N PRO A 133 1.06 3.26 6.64
CA PRO A 133 1.81 4.40 7.16
C PRO A 133 3.28 4.41 6.72
N ASP A 134 3.97 3.26 6.75
CA ASP A 134 5.38 3.16 6.35
C ASP A 134 5.59 3.51 4.86
N ARG A 135 4.67 3.08 3.99
CA ARG A 135 4.71 3.31 2.53
C ARG A 135 4.16 4.66 2.09
N PHE A 136 3.60 5.45 3.01
CA PHE A 136 3.06 6.77 2.70
C PHE A 136 4.07 7.65 1.94
N TYR A 137 5.34 7.62 2.33
CA TYR A 137 6.42 8.40 1.71
C TYR A 137 6.95 7.83 0.39
N GLU A 138 6.69 6.55 0.11
CA GLU A 138 7.25 5.82 -1.04
C GLU A 138 6.30 5.74 -2.23
N PHE A 139 5.04 5.34 -1.99
CA PHE A 139 4.06 5.03 -3.04
C PHE A 139 2.72 5.78 -2.83
N GLY A 140 2.69 6.65 -1.82
CA GLY A 140 1.51 7.24 -1.23
C GLY A 140 1.03 8.59 -1.82
N ILE A 141 0.28 9.30 -0.96
CA ILE A 141 -0.09 10.71 -1.14
C ILE A 141 1.16 11.60 -1.15
N TYR A 142 2.22 11.22 -0.42
CA TYR A 142 3.43 12.03 -0.35
C TYR A 142 4.12 12.23 -1.71
N PRO A 143 4.52 11.19 -2.46
CA PRO A 143 5.16 11.39 -3.77
C PRO A 143 4.23 12.04 -4.81
N THR A 144 2.92 11.83 -4.70
CA THR A 144 1.94 12.31 -5.68
C THR A 144 1.51 13.76 -5.46
N PHE A 145 1.40 14.19 -4.20
CA PHE A 145 0.96 15.53 -3.80
C PHE A 145 2.08 16.32 -3.11
N PHE A 146 2.50 15.90 -1.90
CA PHE A 146 3.40 16.69 -1.05
C PHE A 146 4.76 16.97 -1.68
N ARG A 147 5.40 15.96 -2.27
CA ARG A 147 6.71 16.10 -2.91
C ARG A 147 6.66 17.11 -4.07
N LYS A 148 5.57 17.09 -4.84
CA LYS A 148 5.39 18.03 -5.96
C LYS A 148 5.16 19.46 -5.45
N GLN A 149 4.28 19.63 -4.47
CA GLN A 149 4.01 20.95 -3.89
C GLN A 149 5.24 21.53 -3.19
N ARG A 150 6.02 20.69 -2.51
CA ARG A 150 7.27 21.08 -1.89
C ARG A 150 8.30 21.51 -2.93
N ALA A 151 8.48 20.73 -3.99
CA ALA A 151 9.43 21.09 -5.04
C ALA A 151 9.08 22.43 -5.71
N LEU A 152 7.79 22.72 -5.90
CA LEU A 152 7.34 24.02 -6.38
C LEU A 152 7.67 25.16 -5.40
N ALA A 153 7.38 24.96 -4.10
CA ALA A 153 7.71 25.95 -3.07
C ALA A 153 9.23 26.22 -2.99
N GLU A 154 10.05 25.18 -3.08
CA GLU A 154 11.51 25.32 -3.14
C GLU A 154 11.98 26.11 -4.37
N GLN A 155 11.39 25.86 -5.53
CA GLN A 155 11.70 26.61 -6.77
C GLN A 155 11.32 28.09 -6.66
N GLU A 156 10.26 28.40 -5.92
CA GLU A 156 9.80 29.76 -5.64
C GLU A 156 10.60 30.44 -4.51
N GLY A 157 11.52 29.73 -3.86
CA GLY A 157 12.25 30.21 -2.68
C GLY A 157 11.39 30.32 -1.42
N ASP A 158 10.19 29.75 -1.42
CA ASP A 158 9.27 29.74 -0.30
C ASP A 158 9.57 28.56 0.65
N TYR A 159 10.64 28.72 1.42
CA TYR A 159 11.08 27.69 2.37
C TYR A 159 10.13 27.53 3.56
N VAL A 160 9.34 28.55 3.89
CA VAL A 160 8.30 28.47 4.92
C VAL A 160 7.21 27.50 4.48
N LYS A 161 6.70 27.65 3.26
CA LYS A 161 5.70 26.74 2.69
C LYS A 161 6.25 25.32 2.51
N ALA A 162 7.50 25.18 2.06
CA ALA A 162 8.15 23.87 1.96
C ALA A 162 8.21 23.14 3.32
N LEU A 163 8.51 23.87 4.40
CA LEU A 163 8.50 23.33 5.77
C LEU A 163 7.10 22.97 6.25
N GLN A 164 6.11 23.83 5.98
CA GLN A 164 4.70 23.57 6.33
C GLN A 164 4.17 22.32 5.62
N LEU A 165 4.48 22.13 4.34
CA LEU A 165 4.08 20.93 3.59
C LEU A 165 4.68 19.64 4.16
N GLU A 166 5.92 19.68 4.63
CA GLU A 166 6.56 18.52 5.27
C GLU A 166 6.01 18.26 6.68
N ALA A 167 5.68 19.33 7.42
CA ALA A 167 4.99 19.20 8.70
C ALA A 167 3.62 18.55 8.53
N ASP A 168 2.83 19.01 7.55
CA ASP A 168 1.52 18.47 7.20
C ASP A 168 1.62 16.99 6.79
N ALA A 169 2.64 16.63 6.00
CA ALA A 169 2.89 15.24 5.62
C ALA A 169 3.21 14.35 6.84
N ALA A 170 4.05 14.83 7.76
CA ALA A 170 4.37 14.12 8.99
C ALA A 170 3.15 13.97 9.90
N GLU A 171 2.32 15.01 10.04
CA GLU A 171 1.07 14.95 10.80
C GLU A 171 0.09 13.95 10.17
N MET A 172 -0.09 13.97 8.85
CA MET A 172 -0.93 12.99 8.15
C MET A 172 -0.44 11.55 8.34
N CYS A 173 0.88 11.33 8.35
CA CYS A 173 1.45 10.01 8.64
C CYS A 173 1.14 9.58 10.09
N ALA A 174 1.25 10.48 11.07
CA ALA A 174 0.86 10.20 12.45
C ALA A 174 -0.62 9.83 12.58
N VAL A 175 -1.52 10.58 11.92
CA VAL A 175 -2.96 10.28 11.93
C VAL A 175 -3.25 8.92 11.29
N GLN A 176 -2.48 8.49 10.29
CA GLN A 176 -2.61 7.14 9.73
C GLN A 176 -2.22 6.06 10.74
N TYR A 177 -1.13 6.20 11.50
CA TYR A 177 -0.82 5.25 12.59
C TYR A 177 -1.94 5.17 13.63
N GLU A 178 -2.54 6.30 13.97
CA GLU A 178 -3.66 6.37 14.92
C GLU A 178 -4.91 5.65 14.41
N LYS A 179 -5.34 5.95 13.18
CA LYS A 179 -6.59 5.44 12.61
C LYS A 179 -6.49 4.02 12.05
N ILE A 180 -5.29 3.51 11.73
CA ILE A 180 -5.11 2.22 11.05
C ILE A 180 -4.55 1.18 12.02
N PRO A 181 -3.23 1.07 12.28
CA PRO A 181 -2.71 0.02 13.16
C PRO A 181 -3.13 0.17 14.63
N ILE A 182 -3.14 1.38 15.20
CA ILE A 182 -3.46 1.57 16.64
C ILE A 182 -4.94 1.29 16.91
N THR A 183 -5.84 1.81 16.07
CA THR A 183 -7.30 1.56 16.19
C THR A 183 -7.63 0.07 16.00
N TYR A 184 -6.82 -0.66 15.25
CA TYR A 184 -6.93 -2.12 15.12
C TYR A 184 -6.37 -2.89 16.33
N GLY A 185 -5.83 -2.20 17.34
CA GLY A 185 -5.29 -2.81 18.56
C GLY A 185 -3.84 -3.28 18.44
N LEU A 186 -3.11 -2.91 17.37
CA LEU A 186 -1.70 -3.23 17.27
C LEU A 186 -0.90 -2.40 18.30
N LYS A 187 -0.15 -3.10 19.15
CA LYS A 187 0.67 -2.49 20.21
C LYS A 187 1.96 -1.91 19.65
N ASN A 188 2.54 -0.95 20.36
CA ASN A 188 3.83 -0.30 20.06
C ASN A 188 3.85 0.64 18.84
N TYR A 189 2.70 0.93 18.23
CA TYR A 189 2.60 1.92 17.14
C TYR A 189 2.39 3.35 17.64
N GLN A 190 2.06 3.54 18.92
CA GLN A 190 1.92 4.86 19.56
C GLN A 190 3.21 5.66 19.46
N LYS A 191 4.37 5.03 19.73
CA LYS A 191 5.67 5.68 19.64
C LYS A 191 5.97 6.21 18.22
N HIS A 192 5.46 5.55 17.19
CA HIS A 192 5.64 5.96 15.79
C HIS A 192 4.79 7.18 15.48
N ARG A 193 3.51 7.12 15.84
CA ARG A 193 2.61 8.29 15.80
C ARG A 193 3.24 9.48 16.51
N ASP A 194 3.75 9.28 17.72
CA ASP A 194 4.30 10.34 18.56
C ASP A 194 5.60 10.92 17.96
N ALA A 195 6.48 10.09 17.39
CA ALA A 195 7.66 10.55 16.67
C ALA A 195 7.32 11.42 15.45
N TYR A 196 6.34 11.01 14.65
CA TYR A 196 5.86 11.81 13.52
C TYR A 196 5.20 13.12 13.96
N ARG A 197 4.44 13.12 15.07
CA ARG A 197 3.88 14.36 15.66
C ARG A 197 4.96 15.30 16.14
N GLN A 198 5.96 14.80 16.86
CA GLN A 198 7.10 15.61 17.32
C GLN A 198 7.86 16.22 16.14
N HIS A 199 8.06 15.43 15.07
CA HIS A 199 8.69 15.91 13.87
C HIS A 199 7.88 17.01 13.16
N ALA A 200 6.56 16.83 13.03
CA ALA A 200 5.67 17.86 12.48
C ALA A 200 5.76 19.18 13.25
N LEU A 201 5.70 19.12 14.59
CA LEU A 201 5.84 20.30 15.46
C LEU A 201 7.20 20.99 15.28
N GLN A 202 8.28 20.22 15.18
CA GLN A 202 9.61 20.75 14.92
C GLN A 202 9.67 21.53 13.60
N LEU A 203 9.09 20.98 12.53
CA LEU A 203 9.04 21.63 11.22
C LEU A 203 8.17 22.89 11.22
N GLN A 204 7.05 22.89 11.94
CA GLN A 204 6.21 24.08 12.13
C GLN A 204 6.98 25.20 12.87
N ASN A 205 7.70 24.85 13.93
CA ASN A 205 8.53 25.81 14.67
C ASN A 205 9.65 26.39 13.79
N LEU A 206 10.27 25.56 12.93
CA LEU A 206 11.27 26.04 11.97
C LEU A 206 10.65 26.95 10.90
N ALA A 207 9.43 26.66 10.44
CA ALA A 207 8.73 27.52 9.49
C ALA A 207 8.45 28.92 10.07
N GLN A 208 8.12 29.01 11.36
CA GLN A 208 7.92 30.30 12.05
C GLN A 208 9.19 31.16 12.13
N GLN A 209 10.37 30.57 12.03
CA GLN A 209 11.65 31.29 12.02
C GLN A 209 11.96 31.94 10.67
N ASN A 210 11.11 31.73 9.66
CA ASN A 210 11.25 32.26 8.30
C ASN A 210 12.65 32.05 7.70
N PRO A 211 13.08 30.78 7.55
CA PRO A 211 14.45 30.47 7.20
C PRO A 211 14.74 30.80 5.73
N GLN A 212 15.95 31.30 5.49
CA GLN A 212 16.44 31.66 4.14
C GLN A 212 16.92 30.44 3.32
N ARG A 213 16.85 29.23 3.89
CA ARG A 213 17.19 27.95 3.25
C ARG A 213 16.51 26.81 3.98
N LEU A 214 16.35 25.67 3.32
CA LEU A 214 15.84 24.48 3.99
C LEU A 214 16.80 23.95 5.06
N PRO A 215 16.34 23.79 6.31
CA PRO A 215 17.10 23.14 7.36
C PRO A 215 17.24 21.62 7.09
N LYS A 216 18.28 20.99 7.63
CA LYS A 216 18.58 19.56 7.38
C LYS A 216 17.50 18.65 7.95
N GLU A 217 16.87 19.13 9.02
CA GLU A 217 15.78 18.54 9.80
C GLU A 217 14.61 18.10 8.91
N VAL A 218 14.37 18.76 7.78
CA VAL A 218 13.36 18.38 6.77
C VAL A 218 13.50 16.92 6.31
N ASN A 219 14.70 16.34 6.39
CA ASN A 219 14.94 14.94 6.01
C ASN A 219 14.78 13.93 7.17
N GLY A 220 14.36 14.39 8.35
CA GLY A 220 14.24 13.61 9.59
C GLY A 220 13.30 12.40 9.46
N VAL A 221 12.28 12.48 8.59
CA VAL A 221 11.39 11.36 8.26
C VAL A 221 12.14 10.08 7.87
N LYS A 222 13.25 10.17 7.14
CA LYS A 222 14.03 8.98 6.74
C LYS A 222 14.64 8.26 7.94
N GLN A 223 14.99 9.01 8.99
CA GLN A 223 15.53 8.45 10.22
C GLN A 223 14.41 7.80 11.04
N ILE A 224 13.23 8.44 11.08
CA ILE A 224 12.03 7.84 11.68
C ILE A 224 11.77 6.52 10.96
N ALA A 225 11.54 6.51 9.65
CA ALA A 225 11.28 5.32 8.83
C ALA A 225 12.30 4.18 9.03
N ARG A 226 13.60 4.46 9.03
CA ARG A 226 14.64 3.44 9.28
C ARG A 226 14.57 2.82 10.68
N SER A 227 14.16 3.61 11.69
CA SER A 227 13.92 3.07 13.03
C SER A 227 12.69 2.14 13.10
N LEU A 228 11.82 2.17 12.08
CA LEU A 228 10.58 1.37 11.98
C LEU A 228 10.79 0.00 11.35
N GLU A 229 11.79 -0.15 10.46
CA GLU A 229 12.09 -1.41 9.76
C GLU A 229 12.36 -2.59 10.72
N THR A 230 12.74 -2.31 11.97
CA THR A 230 12.97 -3.32 13.02
C THR A 230 11.69 -3.93 13.62
N GLN A 231 10.49 -3.47 13.25
CA GLN A 231 9.21 -4.00 13.75
C GLN A 231 8.36 -4.74 12.69
N ALA A 232 8.91 -5.02 11.51
CA ALA A 232 8.23 -5.82 10.50
C ALA A 232 7.92 -7.23 11.03
N VAL A 233 6.80 -7.82 10.60
CA VAL A 233 6.44 -9.21 10.94
C VAL A 233 7.63 -10.11 10.60
N SER A 234 8.15 -10.79 11.62
CA SER A 234 9.35 -11.60 11.47
C SER A 234 9.06 -12.82 10.59
N THR A 235 10.08 -13.18 9.81
CA THR A 235 10.09 -14.34 8.93
C THR A 235 11.36 -15.12 9.21
N SER A 236 11.24 -16.44 9.20
CA SER A 236 12.36 -17.37 9.37
C SER A 236 13.20 -17.47 8.09
N GLN A 237 12.62 -17.13 6.95
CA GLN A 237 13.25 -17.21 5.65
C GLN A 237 13.88 -15.88 5.24
N LYS A 238 15.07 -15.95 4.62
CA LYS A 238 15.68 -14.77 4.00
C LYS A 238 15.10 -14.57 2.61
N ALA A 239 14.88 -13.31 2.21
CA ALA A 239 14.36 -12.95 0.90
C ALA A 239 15.14 -13.60 -0.26
N ASP A 240 16.47 -13.68 -0.17
CA ASP A 240 17.32 -14.33 -1.18
C ASP A 240 17.06 -15.83 -1.34
N VAL A 241 16.72 -16.51 -0.25
CA VAL A 241 16.37 -17.95 -0.26
C VAL A 241 15.04 -18.13 -0.98
N ILE A 242 14.04 -17.31 -0.65
CA ILE A 242 12.73 -17.32 -1.30
C ILE A 242 12.84 -17.01 -2.79
N LEU A 243 13.66 -16.03 -3.16
CA LEU A 243 13.93 -15.70 -4.55
C LEU A 243 14.55 -16.88 -5.31
N ARG A 244 15.50 -17.58 -4.69
CA ARG A 244 16.11 -18.78 -5.30
C ARG A 244 15.08 -19.88 -5.51
N ILE A 245 14.23 -20.13 -4.51
CA ILE A 245 13.15 -21.12 -4.59
C ILE A 245 12.21 -20.77 -5.74
N ALA A 246 11.67 -19.55 -5.77
CA ALA A 246 10.73 -19.13 -6.80
C ALA A 246 11.34 -19.20 -8.21
N LYS A 247 12.60 -18.74 -8.38
CA LYS A 247 13.32 -18.83 -9.66
C LYS A 247 13.61 -20.27 -10.10
N SER A 248 13.70 -21.20 -9.16
CA SER A 248 13.99 -22.60 -9.46
C SER A 248 12.77 -23.38 -9.92
N ASP A 249 11.55 -22.91 -9.62
CA ASP A 249 10.30 -23.57 -9.99
C ASP A 249 10.10 -23.61 -11.51
N VAL A 250 9.79 -24.80 -12.02
CA VAL A 250 9.64 -25.05 -13.46
C VAL A 250 8.51 -24.22 -14.05
N ARG A 251 7.39 -24.02 -13.34
CA ARG A 251 6.25 -23.24 -13.84
C ARG A 251 6.63 -21.76 -14.00
N VAL A 252 7.42 -21.22 -13.06
CA VAL A 252 7.95 -19.85 -13.15
C VAL A 252 8.89 -19.73 -14.35
N LYS A 253 9.83 -20.65 -14.52
CA LYS A 253 10.75 -20.64 -15.67
C LYS A 253 10.00 -20.71 -17.00
N THR A 254 9.02 -21.61 -17.11
CA THR A 254 8.20 -21.77 -18.31
C THR A 254 7.39 -20.51 -18.59
N ALA A 255 6.78 -19.89 -17.57
CA ALA A 255 5.99 -18.68 -17.73
C ALA A 255 6.85 -17.45 -18.10
N LEU A 256 8.09 -17.37 -17.60
CA LEU A 256 9.03 -16.31 -17.97
C LEU A 256 9.65 -16.54 -19.36
N GLY A 257 9.81 -17.78 -19.81
CA GLY A 257 10.39 -18.10 -21.12
C GLY A 257 11.69 -17.34 -21.39
N ASP A 258 11.78 -16.71 -22.57
CA ASP A 258 12.94 -15.92 -23.01
C ASP A 258 12.85 -14.42 -22.64
N GLN A 259 12.01 -14.05 -21.66
CA GLN A 259 11.91 -12.65 -21.25
C GLN A 259 13.24 -12.14 -20.68
N ILE A 260 13.75 -11.05 -21.26
CA ILE A 260 14.99 -10.38 -20.84
C ILE A 260 14.65 -9.22 -19.89
N GLY A 261 15.56 -8.91 -18.95
CA GLY A 261 15.40 -7.78 -18.05
C GLY A 261 14.32 -7.99 -16.99
N VAL A 262 14.10 -9.24 -16.58
CA VAL A 262 13.14 -9.59 -15.53
C VAL A 262 13.76 -9.35 -14.16
N HIS A 263 13.09 -8.53 -13.35
CA HIS A 263 13.41 -8.28 -11.95
C HIS A 263 12.41 -9.02 -11.04
N ALA A 264 12.89 -9.57 -9.93
CA ALA A 264 12.08 -10.31 -8.98
C ALA A 264 11.98 -9.55 -7.65
N TYR A 265 10.76 -9.37 -7.16
CA TYR A 265 10.45 -8.59 -5.97
C TYR A 265 9.75 -9.48 -4.93
N PRO A 266 10.46 -9.95 -3.90
CA PRO A 266 9.87 -10.76 -2.85
C PRO A 266 9.19 -9.87 -1.81
N SER A 267 7.98 -10.23 -1.40
CA SER A 267 7.20 -9.53 -0.39
C SER A 267 6.55 -10.54 0.54
N PHE A 268 6.98 -10.56 1.79
CA PHE A 268 6.40 -11.42 2.82
C PHE A 268 5.01 -10.93 3.22
N GLN A 269 4.06 -11.81 3.51
CA GLN A 269 2.67 -11.48 3.84
C GLN A 269 2.28 -11.92 5.25
N GLY A 270 3.24 -12.21 6.12
CA GLY A 270 3.00 -12.69 7.49
C GLY A 270 2.85 -14.22 7.60
N PHE A 271 2.53 -14.91 6.50
CA PHE A 271 2.42 -16.38 6.46
C PHE A 271 2.93 -17.03 5.16
N ALA A 272 3.05 -16.24 4.09
CA ALA A 272 3.58 -16.67 2.80
C ALA A 272 4.35 -15.52 2.16
N TRP A 273 5.22 -15.84 1.20
CA TRP A 273 5.88 -14.87 0.36
C TRP A 273 5.20 -14.80 -1.00
N ILE A 274 5.09 -13.58 -1.52
CA ILE A 274 4.71 -13.33 -2.90
C ILE A 274 5.96 -12.85 -3.62
N VAL A 275 6.31 -13.50 -4.72
CA VAL A 275 7.42 -13.09 -5.58
C VAL A 275 6.85 -12.64 -6.91
N SER A 276 6.92 -11.33 -7.16
CA SER A 276 6.51 -10.72 -8.42
C SER A 276 7.70 -10.60 -9.36
N PHE A 277 7.60 -11.18 -10.54
CA PHE A 277 8.60 -11.09 -11.60
C PHE A 277 8.10 -10.08 -12.63
N SER A 278 8.76 -8.94 -12.72
CA SER A 278 8.33 -7.82 -13.56
C SER A 278 9.44 -7.41 -14.53
N ASN A 279 9.06 -6.89 -15.69
CA ASN A 279 9.98 -6.15 -16.55
C ASN A 279 9.50 -4.69 -16.71
N HIS A 280 10.43 -3.78 -16.97
CA HIS A 280 10.13 -2.35 -17.06
C HIS A 280 9.18 -1.97 -18.22
N SER A 281 8.99 -2.86 -19.21
CA SER A 281 8.22 -2.59 -20.43
C SER A 281 6.80 -3.18 -20.44
N ARG A 282 6.52 -4.24 -19.67
CA ARG A 282 5.22 -4.95 -19.68
C ARG A 282 4.59 -5.10 -18.29
N GLY A 283 5.26 -4.65 -17.23
CA GLY A 283 4.75 -4.76 -15.87
C GLY A 283 4.99 -6.15 -15.26
N ASN A 284 4.12 -6.59 -14.36
CA ASN A 284 4.24 -7.88 -13.68
C ASN A 284 3.95 -9.03 -14.68
N LEU A 285 4.93 -9.89 -14.89
CA LEU A 285 4.89 -11.00 -15.84
C LEU A 285 4.41 -12.30 -15.18
N VAL A 286 4.92 -12.58 -13.98
CA VAL A 286 4.64 -13.83 -13.24
C VAL A 286 4.62 -13.53 -11.75
N THR A 287 3.67 -14.10 -11.04
CA THR A 287 3.56 -14.05 -9.58
C THR A 287 3.64 -15.47 -9.02
N ALA A 288 4.57 -15.69 -8.09
CA ALA A 288 4.68 -16.95 -7.36
C ALA A 288 4.30 -16.76 -5.90
N ILE A 289 3.54 -17.71 -5.33
CA ILE A 289 3.27 -17.78 -3.90
C ILE A 289 4.16 -18.86 -3.30
N VAL A 290 5.00 -18.51 -2.34
CA VAL A 290 5.87 -19.45 -1.62
C VAL A 290 5.42 -19.54 -0.17
N ASP A 291 5.15 -20.74 0.30
CA ASP A 291 4.77 -20.97 1.69
C ASP A 291 5.94 -20.71 2.63
N GLU A 292 5.72 -19.97 3.72
CA GLU A 292 6.79 -19.65 4.67
C GLU A 292 7.29 -20.89 5.42
N LYS A 293 6.38 -21.77 5.82
CA LYS A 293 6.71 -22.91 6.69
C LYS A 293 7.42 -24.01 5.93
N THR A 294 6.94 -24.33 4.74
CA THR A 294 7.41 -25.46 3.94
C THR A 294 8.41 -25.07 2.87
N ALA A 295 8.58 -23.76 2.60
CA ALA A 295 9.45 -23.25 1.55
C ALA A 295 9.11 -23.81 0.14
N LYS A 296 7.84 -24.18 -0.08
CA LYS A 296 7.33 -24.71 -1.35
C LYS A 296 6.56 -23.65 -2.12
N VAL A 297 6.69 -23.67 -3.45
CA VAL A 297 5.88 -22.83 -4.34
C VAL A 297 4.47 -23.39 -4.44
N LEU A 298 3.52 -22.70 -3.80
CA LEU A 298 2.11 -23.08 -3.72
C LEU A 298 1.39 -22.87 -5.04
N ASP A 299 1.64 -21.74 -5.72
CA ASP A 299 1.01 -21.41 -7.00
C ASP A 299 1.85 -20.43 -7.82
N VAL A 300 1.58 -20.39 -9.12
CA VAL A 300 2.21 -19.53 -10.13
C VAL A 300 1.14 -19.07 -11.13
N PHE A 301 1.09 -17.77 -11.43
CA PHE A 301 0.19 -17.19 -12.43
C PHE A 301 0.68 -15.83 -12.94
#